data_AF-A0A368HAE5-F1
#
_entry.id   AF-A0A368HAE5-F1
#
_cell.length_a   1.000
_cell.length_b   1.000
_cell.length_c   1.000
_cell.angle_alpha   90.00
_cell.angle_beta   90.00
_cell.angle_gamma   90.00
#
_symmetry.space_group_name_H-M   'P 1'
#
loop_
_entity.id
_entity.type
_entity.pdbx_description
1 polymer ?
#
loop_
_entity_poly.entity_id
_entity_poly.type
_entity_poly.pdbx_seq_one_letter_code
_entity_poly.pdbx_strand_id
1 'polypeptide(L)'
;AAYCPGGIAERAEVEKIIELVNARRTALVEGKQKNGLTGNNLPPAKGMTKISWSCELEEATQNNLFGKGCLKDPPGDAKGRAEILDSGLITSSNQNLVSSIQQVLASIDRTPIPWSGAPTLNYVSFVNDRYPNLMRSTTTELGCVFLTCSTGTDKQYTSYCLTNNRPLANDEVIYEVGTGVCSGCPQGTFCEVDSKLCASTLYAPGETLITGFKCRNSLIAEEWRENMLNVQNDNRRRLAKGTQRGKDGALLPTAKNMNELIWDCSLEDAAHELAAKCTDNVTPPANHGAVALLISTKANPCNATSMTEQAVKDVWKAGADRQENNKRVSGNDDFSQMAYYKTNGIGCSYNWCTGKLSLVCVYNYDGAAKAVKNLYAKGGAGDTCKRCEPNRNQENCVNGLCQVPLSYAYYGSVSFSVPTTSTICPKARLLATGWAKDKQIVYAKPAAAMPELTYDCDLEEEIMNGLIDCPGKPVTTRKSLANNFKLFKPYNSPVEDALQKVIKEWWSPLENIGIPDNKYHDSMEGTELGNYVNMAFYQTRRVGCGVKVCNREGRIEVQCGYVMDEPIYDGDNIYEVGATCKKCAKLTPAMKCSTLGGLCIP
;
A
#
# COMPACT_ATOMS: atom_id res chain seq x y z
N ALA A 1 26.89 3.42 4.95
CA ALA A 1 26.74 1.96 5.16
C ALA A 1 26.31 1.32 3.84
N ALA A 2 26.59 0.03 3.64
CA ALA A 2 26.08 -0.70 2.47
C ALA A 2 24.54 -0.73 2.46
N TYR A 3 23.94 -0.82 1.26
CA TYR A 3 22.49 -0.99 1.12
C TYR A 3 22.06 -2.40 1.56
N CYS A 4 22.68 -3.42 0.97
CA CYS A 4 22.44 -4.84 1.25
C CYS A 4 23.37 -5.38 2.36
N PRO A 5 22.90 -6.35 3.19
CA PRO A 5 23.78 -7.11 4.07
C PRO A 5 24.85 -7.87 3.26
N GLY A 6 26.13 -7.64 3.53
CA GLY A 6 27.24 -8.20 2.74
C GLY A 6 27.50 -7.51 1.39
N GLY A 7 26.65 -6.55 1.01
CA GLY A 7 26.83 -5.71 -0.17
C GLY A 7 27.99 -4.71 -0.04
N ILE A 8 28.32 -4.06 -1.15
CA ILE A 8 29.33 -2.99 -1.22
C ILE A 8 28.81 -1.70 -1.85
N ALA A 9 27.63 -1.69 -2.45
CA ALA A 9 27.00 -0.46 -2.91
C ALA A 9 26.51 0.34 -1.70
N GLU A 10 26.92 1.61 -1.57
CA GLU A 10 26.51 2.44 -0.44
C GLU A 10 25.02 2.81 -0.52
N ARG A 11 24.33 2.81 0.63
CA ARG A 11 22.89 3.09 0.70
C ARG A 11 22.49 4.38 -0.02
N ALA A 12 23.25 5.46 0.18
CA ALA A 12 22.99 6.75 -0.46
C ALA A 12 23.24 6.73 -1.98
N GLU A 13 24.17 5.91 -2.48
CA GLU A 13 24.33 5.71 -3.93
C GLU A 13 23.15 4.93 -4.51
N VAL A 14 22.77 3.82 -3.85
CA VAL A 14 21.65 2.97 -4.29
C VAL A 14 20.34 3.75 -4.32
N GLU A 15 20.02 4.48 -3.27
CA GLU A 15 18.83 5.35 -3.21
C GLU A 15 18.83 6.37 -4.35
N LYS A 16 19.99 7.01 -4.62
CA LYS A 16 20.11 7.98 -5.72
C LYS A 16 20.03 7.34 -7.11
N ILE A 17 20.53 6.12 -7.28
CA ILE A 17 20.43 5.35 -8.53
C ILE A 17 18.97 4.98 -8.79
N ILE A 18 18.26 4.46 -7.79
CA ILE A 18 16.84 4.11 -7.89
C ILE A 18 15.99 5.36 -8.16
N GLU A 19 16.30 6.51 -7.58
CA GLU A 19 15.69 7.80 -7.91
C GLU A 19 15.91 8.17 -9.39
N LEU A 20 17.17 8.20 -9.85
CA LEU A 20 17.54 8.62 -11.22
C LEU A 20 16.96 7.69 -12.30
N VAL A 21 17.02 6.37 -12.07
CA VAL A 21 16.51 5.36 -13.01
C VAL A 21 14.99 5.44 -13.11
N ASN A 22 14.28 5.55 -11.98
CA ASN A 22 12.82 5.70 -12.02
C ASN A 22 12.39 7.06 -12.59
N ALA A 23 13.08 8.16 -12.28
CA ALA A 23 12.80 9.46 -12.90
C ALA A 23 12.92 9.42 -14.44
N ARG A 24 13.90 8.67 -14.98
CA ARG A 24 14.01 8.45 -16.44
C ARG A 24 12.84 7.63 -16.99
N ARG A 25 12.37 6.61 -16.25
CA ARG A 25 11.20 5.80 -16.60
C ARG A 25 9.90 6.61 -16.53
N THR A 26 9.75 7.50 -15.55
CA THR A 26 8.66 8.49 -15.49
C THR A 26 8.70 9.42 -16.71
N ALA A 27 9.86 9.91 -17.12
CA ALA A 27 10.01 10.75 -18.32
C ALA A 27 9.65 10.01 -19.62
N LEU A 28 9.86 8.69 -19.69
CA LEU A 28 9.37 7.83 -20.78
C LEU A 28 7.84 7.72 -20.77
N VAL A 29 7.22 7.48 -19.61
CA VAL A 29 5.75 7.44 -19.46
C VAL A 29 5.09 8.78 -19.81
N GLU A 30 5.73 9.90 -19.47
CA GLU A 30 5.23 11.23 -19.79
C GLU A 30 5.53 11.69 -21.24
N GLY A 31 6.25 10.91 -22.05
CA GLY A 31 6.68 11.32 -23.40
C GLY A 31 7.63 12.52 -23.41
N LYS A 32 8.34 12.76 -22.30
CA LYS A 32 9.27 13.89 -22.10
C LYS A 32 10.74 13.51 -22.33
N GLN A 33 11.04 12.21 -22.42
CA GLN A 33 12.39 11.71 -22.68
C GLN A 33 12.83 12.02 -24.11
N LYS A 34 13.98 12.68 -24.28
CA LYS A 34 14.59 12.99 -25.59
C LYS A 34 15.08 11.73 -26.31
N ASN A 35 15.17 11.81 -27.64
CA ASN A 35 15.65 10.76 -28.52
C ASN A 35 16.74 11.31 -29.47
N GLY A 36 17.99 11.31 -28.99
CA GLY A 36 19.13 11.89 -29.70
C GLY A 36 19.12 13.43 -29.78
N LEU A 37 20.07 13.96 -30.56
CA LEU A 37 20.33 15.40 -30.69
C LEU A 37 19.30 16.19 -31.52
N THR A 38 18.31 15.52 -32.13
CA THR A 38 17.34 16.14 -33.06
C THR A 38 16.23 16.94 -32.38
N GLY A 39 16.14 16.90 -31.06
CA GLY A 39 15.10 17.58 -30.27
C GLY A 39 13.76 16.83 -30.18
N ASN A 40 13.62 15.70 -30.89
CA ASN A 40 12.46 14.82 -30.77
C ASN A 40 12.49 14.04 -29.44
N ASN A 41 11.31 13.66 -28.95
CA ASN A 41 11.17 12.76 -27.80
C ASN A 41 10.87 11.33 -28.24
N LEU A 42 11.13 10.37 -27.34
CA LEU A 42 10.61 9.01 -27.43
C LEU A 42 9.09 8.99 -27.18
N PRO A 43 8.36 8.05 -27.79
CA PRO A 43 6.90 7.93 -27.62
C PRO A 43 6.52 7.59 -26.17
N PRO A 44 5.33 8.00 -25.66
CA PRO A 44 4.94 7.74 -24.28
C PRO A 44 4.81 6.25 -23.97
N ALA A 45 5.44 5.80 -22.89
CA ALA A 45 5.46 4.40 -22.49
C ALA A 45 4.16 3.97 -21.78
N LYS A 46 3.59 2.86 -22.24
CA LYS A 46 2.51 2.09 -21.60
C LYS A 46 3.10 1.10 -20.60
N GLY A 47 2.42 0.88 -19.47
CA GLY A 47 2.73 -0.20 -18.52
C GLY A 47 4.16 -0.21 -17.93
N MET A 48 4.86 0.93 -17.92
CA MET A 48 6.24 1.02 -17.47
C MET A 48 6.35 0.73 -15.97
N THR A 49 7.06 -0.32 -15.59
CA THR A 49 7.21 -0.73 -14.19
C THR A 49 8.20 0.15 -13.42
N LYS A 50 8.05 0.19 -12.09
CA LYS A 50 9.02 0.79 -11.18
C LYS A 50 10.17 -0.19 -10.92
N ILE A 51 11.41 0.31 -10.95
CA ILE A 51 12.61 -0.49 -10.61
C ILE A 51 12.90 -0.38 -9.10
N SER A 52 13.14 -1.52 -8.45
CA SER A 52 13.69 -1.64 -7.10
C SER A 52 15.17 -2.09 -7.14
N TRP A 53 15.87 -1.94 -6.01
CA TRP A 53 17.18 -2.56 -5.83
C TRP A 53 17.03 -4.01 -5.38
N SER A 54 17.91 -4.89 -5.85
CA SER A 54 17.85 -6.33 -5.56
C SER A 54 19.20 -6.84 -5.07
N CYS A 55 19.23 -7.31 -3.82
CA CYS A 55 20.46 -7.82 -3.20
C CYS A 55 20.99 -9.09 -3.85
N GLU A 56 20.15 -9.91 -4.50
CA GLU A 56 20.62 -11.05 -5.28
C GLU A 56 21.36 -10.60 -6.55
N LEU A 57 20.95 -9.48 -7.14
CA LEU A 57 21.63 -8.88 -8.29
C LEU A 57 22.92 -8.16 -7.85
N GLU A 58 22.93 -7.49 -6.70
CA GLU A 58 24.16 -6.94 -6.12
C GLU A 58 25.17 -8.06 -5.80
N GLU A 59 24.77 -9.11 -5.07
CA GLU A 59 25.63 -10.27 -4.74
C GLU A 59 26.12 -10.98 -6.00
N ALA A 60 25.27 -11.15 -7.02
CA ALA A 60 25.71 -11.69 -8.30
C ALA A 60 26.72 -10.76 -9.00
N THR A 61 26.54 -9.43 -8.96
CA THR A 61 27.53 -8.50 -9.53
C THR A 61 28.85 -8.45 -8.76
N GLN A 62 28.83 -8.61 -7.44
CA GLN A 62 30.01 -8.84 -6.61
C GLN A 62 30.74 -10.11 -7.06
N ASN A 63 30.06 -11.26 -7.08
CA ASN A 63 30.66 -12.56 -7.41
C ASN A 63 31.15 -12.67 -8.86
N ASN A 64 30.47 -12.01 -9.81
CA ASN A 64 30.89 -12.00 -11.21
C ASN A 64 32.14 -11.12 -11.47
N LEU A 65 32.46 -10.15 -10.60
CA LEU A 65 33.56 -9.17 -10.80
C LEU A 65 34.75 -9.36 -9.83
N PHE A 66 34.52 -9.82 -8.60
CA PHE A 66 35.58 -10.03 -7.62
C PHE A 66 36.66 -11.01 -8.13
N GLY A 67 37.92 -10.71 -7.82
CA GLY A 67 39.08 -11.46 -8.31
C GLY A 67 39.45 -11.20 -9.79
N LYS A 68 38.58 -10.59 -10.61
CA LYS A 68 38.84 -10.32 -12.04
C LYS A 68 39.45 -8.94 -12.33
N GLY A 69 39.35 -8.00 -11.38
CA GLY A 69 39.81 -6.62 -11.56
C GLY A 69 38.88 -5.77 -12.43
N CYS A 70 39.37 -4.65 -12.95
CA CYS A 70 38.56 -3.71 -13.73
C CYS A 70 38.46 -4.20 -15.18
N LEU A 71 37.31 -4.79 -15.51
CA LEU A 71 36.99 -5.30 -16.83
C LEU A 71 36.48 -4.20 -17.76
N LYS A 72 36.83 -4.33 -19.04
CA LYS A 72 36.34 -3.48 -20.14
C LYS A 72 35.07 -4.03 -20.79
N ASP A 73 34.94 -5.35 -20.77
CA ASP A 73 33.87 -6.14 -21.39
C ASP A 73 33.10 -6.92 -20.30
N PRO A 74 31.80 -7.23 -20.49
CA PRO A 74 31.00 -7.94 -19.49
C PRO A 74 31.62 -9.29 -19.06
N PRO A 75 31.68 -9.60 -17.74
CA PRO A 75 32.25 -10.84 -17.22
C PRO A 75 31.46 -12.12 -17.56
N GLY A 76 30.22 -12.00 -18.05
CA GLY A 76 29.33 -13.11 -18.35
C GLY A 76 28.52 -13.56 -17.14
N ASP A 77 27.21 -13.27 -17.13
CA ASP A 77 26.31 -13.74 -16.07
C ASP A 77 25.89 -15.21 -16.27
N ALA A 78 26.12 -16.03 -15.25
CA ALA A 78 25.81 -17.47 -15.29
C ALA A 78 24.29 -17.78 -15.35
N LYS A 79 23.40 -16.83 -15.00
CA LYS A 79 21.95 -16.96 -15.20
C LYS A 79 21.47 -16.33 -16.53
N GLY A 80 22.39 -15.82 -17.35
CA GLY A 80 22.07 -15.21 -18.65
C GLY A 80 21.28 -13.90 -18.56
N ARG A 81 21.40 -13.16 -17.46
CA ARG A 81 20.75 -11.84 -17.27
C ARG A 81 21.43 -10.74 -18.09
N ALA A 82 20.73 -9.63 -18.31
CA ALA A 82 21.30 -8.50 -19.06
C ALA A 82 22.33 -7.75 -18.21
N GLU A 83 23.52 -7.60 -18.78
CA GLU A 83 24.69 -6.99 -18.16
C GLU A 83 24.83 -5.53 -18.61
N ILE A 84 24.90 -4.61 -17.66
CA ILE A 84 25.15 -3.18 -17.91
C ILE A 84 26.51 -2.86 -17.30
N LEU A 85 27.54 -2.87 -18.14
CA LEU A 85 28.91 -2.51 -17.75
C LEU A 85 29.27 -1.10 -18.24
N ASP A 86 30.00 -0.35 -17.42
CA ASP A 86 30.58 0.95 -17.78
C ASP A 86 31.97 1.05 -17.15
N SER A 87 32.99 1.39 -17.93
CA SER A 87 34.39 1.34 -17.49
C SER A 87 35.27 2.41 -18.14
N GLY A 88 36.36 2.77 -17.47
CA GLY A 88 37.27 3.79 -17.98
C GLY A 88 38.34 4.21 -16.98
N LEU A 89 39.00 5.34 -17.28
CA LEU A 89 39.95 6.00 -16.40
C LEU A 89 39.23 6.93 -15.42
N ILE A 90 39.67 6.94 -14.15
CA ILE A 90 39.20 7.88 -13.13
C ILE A 90 39.91 9.22 -13.34
N THR A 91 39.32 10.08 -14.17
CA THR A 91 39.84 11.41 -14.50
C THR A 91 39.31 12.52 -13.59
N SER A 92 38.39 12.22 -12.67
CA SER A 92 37.87 13.15 -11.67
C SER A 92 37.61 12.44 -10.32
N SER A 93 37.55 13.23 -9.24
CA SER A 93 37.18 12.76 -7.90
C SER A 93 35.75 12.23 -7.78
N ASN A 94 34.89 12.53 -8.75
CA ASN A 94 33.44 12.31 -8.67
C ASN A 94 33.00 11.07 -9.46
N GLN A 95 33.94 10.22 -9.89
CA GLN A 95 33.63 9.01 -10.63
C GLN A 95 33.25 7.88 -9.67
N ASN A 96 31.97 7.51 -9.65
CA ASN A 96 31.37 6.55 -8.74
C ASN A 96 30.21 5.77 -9.42
N LEU A 97 29.47 4.97 -8.65
CA LEU A 97 28.40 4.15 -9.22
C LEU A 97 27.27 5.04 -9.78
N VAL A 98 26.95 6.13 -9.08
CA VAL A 98 25.94 7.10 -9.51
C VAL A 98 26.33 7.77 -10.83
N SER A 99 27.59 8.18 -11.01
CA SER A 99 28.04 8.86 -12.23
C SER A 99 28.10 7.93 -13.45
N SER A 100 28.41 6.63 -13.28
CA SER A 100 28.30 5.65 -14.37
C SER A 100 26.86 5.35 -14.76
N ILE A 101 25.93 5.22 -13.79
CA ILE A 101 24.50 5.13 -14.11
C ILE A 101 24.02 6.39 -14.87
N GLN A 102 24.45 7.59 -14.47
CA GLN A 102 24.12 8.82 -15.20
C GLN A 102 24.65 8.79 -16.65
N GLN A 103 25.84 8.25 -16.90
CA GLN A 103 26.38 8.10 -18.26
C GLN A 103 25.59 7.10 -19.11
N VAL A 104 25.19 5.95 -18.53
CA VAL A 104 24.29 4.99 -19.20
C VAL A 104 22.93 5.63 -19.50
N LEU A 105 22.33 6.32 -18.52
CA LEU A 105 21.06 7.01 -18.71
C LEU A 105 21.15 8.12 -19.76
N ALA A 106 22.29 8.79 -19.91
CA ALA A 106 22.51 9.89 -20.87
C ALA A 106 22.78 9.44 -22.31
N SER A 107 23.02 8.15 -22.59
CA SER A 107 23.39 7.71 -23.95
C SER A 107 22.27 7.94 -24.98
N ILE A 108 21.01 7.82 -24.56
CA ILE A 108 19.82 8.06 -25.41
C ILE A 108 19.72 9.51 -25.91
N ASP A 109 20.25 10.48 -25.16
CA ASP A 109 20.21 11.90 -25.55
C ASP A 109 21.23 12.19 -26.68
N ARG A 110 22.09 11.23 -27.02
CA ARG A 110 23.09 11.30 -28.09
C ARG A 110 22.78 10.33 -29.24
N THR A 111 22.50 9.07 -28.91
CA THR A 111 22.24 7.99 -29.86
C THR A 111 20.74 7.66 -29.87
N PRO A 112 19.97 8.08 -30.89
CA PRO A 112 18.53 7.85 -30.94
C PRO A 112 18.17 6.39 -31.23
N ILE A 113 17.06 5.92 -30.66
CA ILE A 113 16.38 4.68 -31.07
C ILE A 113 15.42 5.03 -32.22
N PRO A 114 15.48 4.35 -33.38
CA PRO A 114 14.53 4.58 -34.47
C PRO A 114 13.09 4.24 -34.06
N TRP A 115 12.15 5.13 -34.36
CA TRP A 115 10.72 4.89 -34.19
C TRP A 115 9.92 5.63 -35.26
N SER A 116 8.96 4.95 -35.88
CA SER A 116 8.23 5.39 -37.08
C SER A 116 6.71 5.35 -36.91
N GLY A 117 6.20 5.66 -35.71
CA GLY A 117 4.77 5.60 -35.41
C GLY A 117 4.24 4.21 -35.04
N ALA A 118 5.13 3.23 -34.82
CA ALA A 118 4.77 1.87 -34.44
C ALA A 118 4.11 1.80 -33.04
N PRO A 119 3.24 0.81 -32.77
CA PRO A 119 2.59 0.63 -31.45
C PRO A 119 3.55 0.16 -30.35
N THR A 120 4.82 -0.12 -30.69
CA THR A 120 5.89 -0.52 -29.78
C THR A 120 7.16 0.27 -30.10
N LEU A 121 8.01 0.47 -29.09
CA LEU A 121 9.41 0.84 -29.28
C LEU A 121 10.25 -0.44 -29.19
N ASN A 122 10.95 -0.79 -30.27
CA ASN A 122 11.72 -2.04 -30.36
C ASN A 122 13.22 -1.74 -30.32
N TYR A 123 14.00 -2.69 -29.80
CA TYR A 123 15.46 -2.62 -29.78
C TYR A 123 16.05 -3.00 -31.14
N VAL A 124 17.12 -2.31 -31.54
CA VAL A 124 17.87 -2.58 -32.78
C VAL A 124 19.36 -2.66 -32.46
N SER A 125 20.00 -3.71 -32.98
CA SER A 125 21.32 -4.19 -32.55
C SER A 125 22.52 -3.25 -32.78
N PHE A 126 22.34 -2.15 -33.51
CA PHE A 126 23.36 -1.11 -33.69
C PHE A 126 23.28 0.02 -32.64
N VAL A 127 22.30 -0.01 -31.72
CA VAL A 127 22.19 0.92 -30.59
C VAL A 127 22.84 0.30 -29.35
N ASN A 128 23.53 1.10 -28.54
CA ASN A 128 24.08 0.72 -27.23
C ASN A 128 22.97 0.14 -26.33
N ASP A 129 23.03 -1.16 -26.07
CA ASP A 129 22.00 -1.99 -25.43
C ASP A 129 21.78 -1.68 -23.94
N ARG A 130 22.75 -1.04 -23.30
CA ARG A 130 22.76 -0.70 -21.86
C ARG A 130 21.55 0.13 -21.44
N TYR A 131 21.16 1.13 -22.25
CA TYR A 131 19.97 1.95 -21.99
C TYR A 131 18.66 1.16 -22.23
N PRO A 132 18.43 0.50 -23.38
CA PRO A 132 17.28 -0.38 -23.61
C PRO A 132 17.05 -1.44 -22.51
N ASN A 133 18.08 -2.16 -22.08
CA ASN A 133 17.92 -3.21 -21.04
C ASN A 133 17.52 -2.64 -19.67
N LEU A 134 17.92 -1.41 -19.34
CA LEU A 134 17.53 -0.72 -18.10
C LEU A 134 16.14 -0.07 -18.19
N MET A 135 15.73 0.33 -19.40
CA MET A 135 14.54 1.14 -19.65
C MET A 135 13.33 0.37 -20.20
N ARG A 136 13.48 -0.94 -20.48
CA ARG A 136 12.34 -1.78 -20.89
C ARG A 136 11.30 -1.95 -19.76
N SER A 137 10.03 -2.06 -20.13
CA SER A 137 8.91 -2.16 -19.18
C SER A 137 8.89 -3.44 -18.35
N THR A 138 9.62 -4.48 -18.77
CA THR A 138 9.74 -5.77 -18.06
C THR A 138 10.90 -5.86 -17.06
N THR A 139 11.84 -4.89 -17.06
CA THR A 139 12.86 -4.79 -16.00
C THR A 139 12.23 -4.17 -14.75
N THR A 140 12.18 -4.93 -13.65
CA THR A 140 11.67 -4.45 -12.36
C THR A 140 12.74 -4.37 -11.27
N GLU A 141 13.93 -4.93 -11.49
CA GLU A 141 15.02 -4.95 -10.51
C GLU A 141 16.36 -4.56 -11.14
N LEU A 142 17.19 -3.92 -10.33
CA LEU A 142 18.58 -3.59 -10.60
C LEU A 142 19.45 -3.97 -9.39
N GLY A 143 20.68 -4.43 -9.63
CA GLY A 143 21.72 -4.48 -8.61
C GLY A 143 23.08 -4.31 -9.27
N CYS A 144 24.01 -3.63 -8.60
CA CYS A 144 25.30 -3.27 -9.17
C CYS A 144 26.43 -3.22 -8.14
N VAL A 145 27.65 -3.30 -8.65
CA VAL A 145 28.89 -2.94 -7.94
C VAL A 145 29.68 -1.87 -8.69
N PHE A 146 30.51 -1.15 -7.94
CA PHE A 146 31.54 -0.28 -8.47
C PHE A 146 32.90 -0.74 -7.94
N LEU A 147 33.84 -1.03 -8.85
CA LEU A 147 35.20 -1.41 -8.52
C LEU A 147 36.17 -0.36 -9.04
N THR A 148 37.17 -0.01 -8.23
CA THR A 148 38.30 0.84 -8.63
C THR A 148 39.60 0.03 -8.60
N CYS A 149 40.47 0.28 -9.57
CA CYS A 149 41.74 -0.44 -9.74
C CYS A 149 42.88 0.53 -10.03
N SER A 150 44.09 0.18 -9.60
CA SER A 150 45.31 0.94 -9.89
C SER A 150 46.16 0.16 -10.89
N THR A 151 46.52 0.79 -12.00
CA THR A 151 47.31 0.20 -13.09
C THR A 151 48.52 1.10 -13.35
N GLY A 152 49.58 0.91 -12.57
CA GLY A 152 50.71 1.85 -12.53
C GLY A 152 50.32 3.15 -11.83
N THR A 153 50.52 4.29 -12.50
CA THR A 153 50.07 5.61 -12.03
C THR A 153 48.56 5.80 -12.16
N ASP A 154 47.92 5.07 -13.06
CA ASP A 154 46.58 5.38 -13.53
C ASP A 154 45.53 4.63 -12.71
N LYS A 155 44.45 5.33 -12.36
CA LYS A 155 43.28 4.72 -11.73
C LYS A 155 42.21 4.41 -12.78
N GLN A 156 41.68 3.20 -12.74
CA GLN A 156 40.59 2.72 -13.59
C GLN A 156 39.37 2.37 -12.75
N TYR A 157 38.21 2.33 -13.37
CA TYR A 157 36.96 1.87 -12.75
C TYR A 157 36.21 0.90 -13.64
N THR A 158 35.40 0.04 -13.01
CA THR A 158 34.34 -0.73 -13.64
C THR A 158 33.09 -0.65 -12.77
N SER A 159 32.06 0.00 -13.29
CA SER A 159 30.67 -0.13 -12.84
C SER A 159 30.06 -1.34 -13.53
N TYR A 160 29.49 -2.28 -12.78
CA TYR A 160 28.87 -3.47 -13.33
C TYR A 160 27.53 -3.74 -12.67
N CYS A 161 26.48 -3.83 -13.48
CA CYS A 161 25.09 -3.98 -13.07
C CYS A 161 24.42 -5.18 -13.76
N LEU A 162 23.47 -5.80 -13.06
CA LEU A 162 22.54 -6.80 -13.60
C LEU A 162 21.10 -6.33 -13.47
N THR A 163 20.26 -6.78 -14.40
CA THR A 163 18.79 -6.68 -14.31
C THR A 163 18.17 -8.07 -14.14
N ASN A 164 16.91 -8.15 -13.70
CA ASN A 164 16.21 -9.43 -13.51
C ASN A 164 15.67 -10.11 -14.79
N ASN A 165 16.08 -9.68 -15.99
CA ASN A 165 15.79 -10.40 -17.23
C ASN A 165 17.01 -10.49 -18.15
N ARG A 166 17.00 -11.44 -19.10
CA ARG A 166 18.04 -11.66 -20.12
C ARG A 166 18.31 -10.45 -21.02
N PRO A 167 19.42 -10.38 -21.78
CA PRO A 167 19.61 -9.35 -22.81
C PRO A 167 18.44 -9.29 -23.81
N LEU A 168 18.15 -8.07 -24.30
CA LEU A 168 17.28 -7.83 -25.46
C LEU A 168 17.93 -8.34 -26.75
N ALA A 169 17.18 -9.10 -27.54
CA ALA A 169 17.53 -9.47 -28.91
C ALA A 169 17.00 -8.42 -29.92
N ASN A 170 17.48 -8.46 -31.16
CA ASN A 170 17.03 -7.54 -32.22
C ASN A 170 15.50 -7.65 -32.43
N ASP A 171 14.87 -6.51 -32.69
CA ASP A 171 13.42 -6.35 -32.85
C ASP A 171 12.56 -6.64 -31.60
N GLU A 172 13.16 -6.93 -30.44
CA GLU A 172 12.38 -7.12 -29.20
C GLU A 172 11.84 -5.81 -28.62
N VAL A 173 10.65 -5.88 -28.01
CA VAL A 173 9.96 -4.70 -27.46
C VAL A 173 10.65 -4.21 -26.20
N ILE A 174 11.06 -2.93 -26.21
CA ILE A 174 11.49 -2.19 -25.03
C ILE A 174 10.24 -1.79 -24.22
N TYR A 175 9.25 -1.18 -24.87
CA TYR A 175 7.92 -0.96 -24.29
C TYR A 175 6.83 -0.78 -25.35
N GLU A 176 5.57 -1.00 -24.98
CA GLU A 176 4.41 -0.64 -25.79
C GLU A 176 4.15 0.88 -25.72
N VAL A 177 3.79 1.49 -26.85
CA VAL A 177 3.40 2.90 -26.90
C VAL A 177 1.97 3.05 -26.39
N GLY A 178 1.72 4.07 -25.56
CA GLY A 178 0.40 4.31 -24.97
C GLY A 178 0.07 5.78 -24.78
N THR A 179 -1.00 6.05 -24.02
CA THR A 179 -1.44 7.39 -23.64
C THR A 179 -0.69 7.94 -22.41
N GLY A 180 0.39 7.28 -22.00
CA GLY A 180 1.20 7.61 -20.82
C GLY A 180 0.66 7.03 -19.51
N VAL A 181 0.69 7.85 -18.45
CA VAL A 181 0.53 7.51 -17.02
C VAL A 181 -0.38 6.31 -16.76
N CYS A 182 0.20 5.24 -16.20
CA CYS A 182 -0.48 4.04 -15.72
C CYS A 182 -1.42 3.33 -16.73
N SER A 183 -1.36 3.65 -18.03
CA SER A 183 -2.09 2.90 -19.04
C SER A 183 -1.57 1.45 -19.10
N GLY A 184 -2.43 0.48 -18.75
CA GLY A 184 -2.15 -0.95 -18.87
C GLY A 184 -0.94 -1.46 -18.07
N CYS A 185 -0.92 -1.28 -16.75
CA CYS A 185 0.11 -1.88 -15.89
C CYS A 185 0.14 -3.43 -15.98
N PRO A 186 1.33 -4.06 -15.96
CA PRO A 186 1.46 -5.52 -15.94
C PRO A 186 0.79 -6.20 -14.73
N GLN A 187 0.34 -7.44 -14.92
CA GLN A 187 -0.24 -8.26 -13.84
C GLN A 187 0.75 -8.43 -12.68
N GLY A 188 0.31 -8.14 -11.45
CA GLY A 188 1.15 -8.10 -10.25
C GLY A 188 1.71 -6.71 -9.90
N THR A 189 1.37 -5.68 -10.68
CA THR A 189 1.76 -4.28 -10.40
C THR A 189 0.54 -3.35 -10.35
N PHE A 190 0.62 -2.30 -9.54
CA PHE A 190 -0.39 -1.26 -9.35
C PHE A 190 0.14 0.11 -9.80
N CYS A 191 -0.75 1.06 -10.09
CA CYS A 191 -0.36 2.43 -10.43
C CYS A 191 0.14 3.19 -9.18
N GLU A 192 1.44 3.48 -9.10
CA GLU A 192 1.95 4.43 -8.12
C GLU A 192 1.84 5.85 -8.69
N VAL A 193 0.73 6.52 -8.40
CA VAL A 193 0.34 7.83 -8.96
C VAL A 193 1.45 8.87 -8.89
N ASP A 194 2.22 8.87 -7.80
CA ASP A 194 3.29 9.83 -7.50
C ASP A 194 4.46 9.73 -8.49
N SER A 195 4.91 8.51 -8.82
CA SER A 195 5.98 8.25 -9.81
C SER A 195 5.44 8.03 -11.23
N LYS A 196 4.13 7.78 -11.37
CA LYS A 196 3.42 7.41 -12.62
C LYS A 196 3.83 6.04 -13.18
N LEU A 197 4.51 5.22 -12.37
CA LEU A 197 5.02 3.90 -12.72
C LEU A 197 4.15 2.78 -12.14
N CYS A 198 4.25 1.61 -12.74
CA CYS A 198 3.59 0.39 -12.28
C CYS A 198 4.46 -0.31 -11.22
N ALA A 199 4.16 -0.14 -9.94
CA ALA A 199 4.93 -0.69 -8.82
C ALA A 199 4.40 -2.07 -8.39
N SER A 200 5.28 -2.99 -7.98
CA SER A 200 4.89 -4.33 -7.54
C SER A 200 4.15 -4.30 -6.20
N THR A 201 3.12 -5.14 -6.04
CA THR A 201 2.45 -5.34 -4.75
C THR A 201 3.32 -6.18 -3.82
N LEU A 202 3.68 -5.66 -2.65
CA LEU A 202 4.53 -6.35 -1.67
C LEU A 202 3.80 -7.54 -1.02
N TYR A 203 4.21 -8.76 -1.37
CA TYR A 203 3.84 -10.01 -0.68
C TYR A 203 5.04 -10.96 -0.63
N ALA A 204 5.68 -11.03 0.55
CA ALA A 204 6.66 -12.07 0.87
C ALA A 204 5.95 -13.35 1.32
N PRO A 205 6.58 -14.51 1.20
CA PRO A 205 5.56 -16.33 1.70
C PRO A 205 5.46 -16.42 3.24
N GLY A 206 4.77 -17.44 3.75
CA GLY A 206 4.88 -17.88 5.15
C GLY A 206 4.27 -16.99 6.24
N GLU A 207 3.97 -15.71 5.97
CA GLU A 207 3.24 -14.86 6.92
C GLU A 207 1.77 -15.31 7.05
N THR A 208 1.23 -15.25 8.26
CA THR A 208 -0.18 -15.53 8.54
C THR A 208 -0.88 -14.25 9.02
N LEU A 209 -1.81 -13.75 8.20
CA LEU A 209 -2.77 -12.67 8.49
C LEU A 209 -2.20 -11.38 9.10
N ILE A 210 -1.99 -10.38 8.23
CA ILE A 210 -2.11 -8.97 8.61
C ILE A 210 -3.60 -8.60 8.48
N THR A 211 -4.26 -8.22 9.57
CA THR A 211 -5.68 -7.79 9.54
C THR A 211 -5.78 -6.28 9.36
N GLY A 212 -5.87 -5.86 8.10
CA GLY A 212 -6.07 -4.48 7.65
C GLY A 212 -6.01 -4.44 6.13
N PHE A 213 -6.85 -3.64 5.48
CA PHE A 213 -6.99 -3.66 4.03
C PHE A 213 -5.92 -2.84 3.31
N LYS A 214 -5.20 -1.96 4.02
CA LYS A 214 -4.06 -1.17 3.51
C LYS A 214 -4.38 -0.24 2.32
N CYS A 215 -5.65 0.10 2.10
CA CYS A 215 -6.08 0.97 1.02
C CYS A 215 -5.80 2.46 1.34
N ARG A 216 -5.34 3.23 0.34
CA ARG A 216 -4.90 4.63 0.54
C ARG A 216 -6.06 5.61 0.87
N ASN A 217 -7.32 5.21 0.65
CA ASN A 217 -8.48 6.09 0.79
C ASN A 217 -8.87 6.33 2.27
N SER A 218 -8.43 7.46 2.83
CA SER A 218 -8.69 7.86 4.23
C SER A 218 -10.13 8.35 4.49
N LEU A 219 -10.98 8.46 3.46
CA LEU A 219 -12.39 8.84 3.59
C LEU A 219 -13.28 7.67 4.05
N ILE A 220 -12.73 6.45 4.07
CA ILE A 220 -13.41 5.20 4.41
C ILE A 220 -12.68 4.52 5.56
N ALA A 221 -13.42 4.18 6.62
CA ALA A 221 -12.89 3.43 7.76
C ALA A 221 -12.65 1.95 7.41
N GLU A 222 -11.63 1.31 7.99
CA GLU A 222 -11.42 -0.13 7.80
C GLU A 222 -12.57 -0.97 8.35
N GLU A 223 -13.20 -0.55 9.46
CA GLU A 223 -14.44 -1.14 9.99
C GLU A 223 -15.59 -1.12 8.95
N TRP A 224 -15.64 -0.11 8.07
CA TRP A 224 -16.63 -0.05 6.99
C TRP A 224 -16.32 -1.04 5.87
N ARG A 225 -15.04 -1.15 5.47
CA ARG A 225 -14.57 -2.14 4.49
C ARG A 225 -14.85 -3.56 4.98
N GLU A 226 -14.55 -3.82 6.26
CA GLU A 226 -14.81 -5.11 6.90
C GLU A 226 -16.31 -5.43 6.91
N ASN A 227 -17.17 -4.50 7.36
CA ASN A 227 -18.62 -4.71 7.35
C ASN A 227 -19.16 -4.98 5.93
N MET A 228 -18.71 -4.20 4.94
CA MET A 228 -19.12 -4.35 3.54
C MET A 228 -18.68 -5.72 2.97
N LEU A 229 -17.43 -6.13 3.22
CA LEU A 229 -16.92 -7.43 2.82
C LEU A 229 -17.67 -8.58 3.50
N ASN A 230 -17.91 -8.46 4.81
CA ASN A 230 -18.62 -9.47 5.59
C ASN A 230 -20.08 -9.61 5.14
N VAL A 231 -20.80 -8.51 4.85
CA VAL A 231 -22.20 -8.59 4.38
C VAL A 231 -22.30 -9.27 3.02
N GLN A 232 -21.34 -9.02 2.12
CA GLN A 232 -21.25 -9.67 0.82
C GLN A 232 -20.91 -11.17 0.95
N ASN A 233 -19.93 -11.50 1.79
CA ASN A 233 -19.52 -12.89 2.01
C ASN A 233 -20.60 -13.70 2.74
N ASP A 234 -21.30 -13.16 3.75
CA ASP A 234 -22.41 -13.87 4.40
C ASP A 234 -23.60 -14.10 3.46
N ASN A 235 -23.88 -13.16 2.55
CA ASN A 235 -24.85 -13.35 1.47
C ASN A 235 -24.44 -14.53 0.55
N ARG A 236 -23.21 -14.51 0.03
CA ARG A 236 -22.65 -15.59 -0.80
C ARG A 236 -22.62 -16.94 -0.07
N ARG A 237 -22.29 -16.94 1.23
CA ARG A 237 -22.20 -18.10 2.13
C ARG A 237 -23.58 -18.74 2.40
N ARG A 238 -24.61 -17.91 2.62
CA ARG A 238 -26.03 -18.34 2.72
C ARG A 238 -26.53 -18.96 1.42
N LEU A 239 -26.17 -18.39 0.27
CA LEU A 239 -26.46 -18.98 -1.04
C LEU A 239 -25.69 -20.29 -1.27
N ALA A 240 -24.39 -20.34 -0.94
CA ALA A 240 -23.55 -21.52 -1.15
C ALA A 240 -23.99 -22.74 -0.34
N LYS A 241 -24.57 -22.52 0.84
CA LYS A 241 -25.17 -23.55 1.71
C LYS A 241 -26.60 -23.96 1.32
N GLY A 242 -27.21 -23.33 0.31
CA GLY A 242 -28.60 -23.58 -0.09
C GLY A 242 -29.64 -23.06 0.92
N THR A 243 -29.27 -22.11 1.78
CA THR A 243 -30.16 -21.52 2.81
C THR A 243 -30.68 -20.12 2.43
N GLN A 244 -30.30 -19.62 1.25
CA GLN A 244 -30.90 -18.42 0.66
C GLN A 244 -32.29 -18.75 0.10
N ARG A 245 -33.32 -18.03 0.57
CA ARG A 245 -34.63 -18.03 -0.10
C ARG A 245 -34.53 -17.26 -1.42
N GLY A 246 -35.27 -17.72 -2.41
CA GLY A 246 -35.55 -16.97 -3.63
C GLY A 246 -37.05 -16.86 -3.88
N LYS A 247 -37.43 -16.88 -5.16
CA LYS A 247 -38.81 -16.70 -5.63
C LYS A 247 -39.78 -17.65 -4.91
N ASP A 248 -40.96 -17.10 -4.60
CA ASP A 248 -42.05 -17.79 -3.90
C ASP A 248 -41.64 -18.37 -2.52
N GLY A 249 -40.53 -17.86 -1.95
CA GLY A 249 -39.98 -18.27 -0.66
C GLY A 249 -39.22 -19.60 -0.67
N ALA A 250 -39.08 -20.25 -1.83
CA ALA A 250 -38.35 -21.51 -2.01
C ALA A 250 -36.84 -21.34 -1.78
N LEU A 251 -36.13 -22.41 -1.43
CA LEU A 251 -34.66 -22.35 -1.25
C LEU A 251 -33.93 -22.46 -2.59
N LEU A 252 -32.97 -21.57 -2.81
CA LEU A 252 -32.07 -21.63 -3.97
C LEU A 252 -31.08 -22.81 -3.82
N PRO A 253 -30.69 -23.46 -4.93
CA PRO A 253 -29.82 -24.63 -4.87
C PRO A 253 -28.42 -24.31 -4.36
N THR A 254 -27.82 -25.25 -3.64
CA THR A 254 -26.43 -25.22 -3.14
C THR A 254 -25.43 -24.85 -4.24
N ALA A 255 -24.37 -24.09 -3.92
CA ALA A 255 -23.27 -23.81 -4.84
C ALA A 255 -22.05 -24.69 -4.53
N LYS A 256 -21.48 -25.35 -5.56
CA LYS A 256 -20.31 -26.24 -5.37
C LYS A 256 -18.97 -25.52 -5.24
N ASN A 257 -18.91 -24.27 -5.71
CA ASN A 257 -17.68 -23.55 -6.02
C ASN A 257 -17.82 -22.02 -5.90
N MET A 258 -18.56 -21.54 -4.89
CA MET A 258 -18.69 -20.10 -4.62
C MET A 258 -17.41 -19.58 -3.96
N ASN A 259 -16.66 -18.71 -4.62
CA ASN A 259 -15.46 -18.11 -4.03
C ASN A 259 -15.81 -17.17 -2.88
N GLU A 260 -14.95 -17.10 -1.85
CA GLU A 260 -14.99 -15.98 -0.91
C GLU A 260 -14.43 -14.73 -1.60
N LEU A 261 -14.98 -13.56 -1.27
CA LEU A 261 -14.44 -12.28 -1.72
C LEU A 261 -13.30 -11.84 -0.81
N ILE A 262 -12.24 -11.36 -1.44
CA ILE A 262 -11.09 -10.68 -0.85
C ILE A 262 -11.20 -9.20 -1.27
N TRP A 263 -10.83 -8.27 -0.38
CA TRP A 263 -10.82 -6.85 -0.71
C TRP A 263 -9.62 -6.49 -1.60
N ASP A 264 -9.84 -5.67 -2.61
CA ASP A 264 -8.81 -5.14 -3.52
C ASP A 264 -8.94 -3.61 -3.57
N CYS A 265 -7.90 -2.92 -3.11
CA CYS A 265 -7.87 -1.46 -3.06
C CYS A 265 -7.98 -0.81 -4.44
N SER A 266 -7.52 -1.48 -5.50
CA SER A 266 -7.62 -0.99 -6.88
C SER A 266 -9.08 -0.96 -7.34
N LEU A 267 -9.90 -1.88 -6.83
CA LEU A 267 -11.35 -1.92 -7.07
C LEU A 267 -12.08 -0.91 -6.17
N GLU A 268 -11.57 -0.63 -4.97
CA GLU A 268 -12.08 0.44 -4.11
C GLU A 268 -11.83 1.82 -4.72
N ASP A 269 -10.63 2.10 -5.22
CA ASP A 269 -10.31 3.38 -5.86
C ASP A 269 -11.15 3.58 -7.13
N ALA A 270 -11.33 2.52 -7.94
CA ALA A 270 -12.29 2.54 -9.05
C ALA A 270 -13.74 2.76 -8.59
N ALA A 271 -14.17 2.14 -7.49
CA ALA A 271 -15.48 2.40 -6.89
C ALA A 271 -15.61 3.83 -6.37
N HIS A 272 -14.52 4.44 -5.90
CA HIS A 272 -14.50 5.81 -5.39
C HIS A 272 -14.70 6.84 -6.51
N GLU A 273 -13.99 6.69 -7.64
CA GLU A 273 -14.22 7.51 -8.83
C GLU A 273 -15.65 7.37 -9.37
N LEU A 274 -16.28 6.20 -9.24
CA LEU A 274 -17.66 5.97 -9.66
C LEU A 274 -18.68 6.57 -8.67
N ALA A 275 -18.48 6.40 -7.36
CA ALA A 275 -19.36 6.98 -6.34
C ALA A 275 -19.32 8.52 -6.34
N ALA A 276 -18.15 9.11 -6.62
CA ALA A 276 -17.98 10.56 -6.76
C ALA A 276 -18.89 11.18 -7.84
N LYS A 277 -19.33 10.39 -8.84
CA LYS A 277 -20.24 10.84 -9.92
C LYS A 277 -21.70 10.96 -9.48
N CYS A 278 -22.06 10.54 -8.26
CA CYS A 278 -23.41 10.66 -7.69
C CYS A 278 -24.53 10.09 -8.61
N THR A 279 -24.25 8.96 -9.27
CA THR A 279 -25.14 8.25 -10.20
C THR A 279 -25.24 6.77 -9.82
N ASP A 280 -26.37 6.13 -10.14
CA ASP A 280 -26.56 4.68 -10.09
C ASP A 280 -26.18 4.00 -11.43
N ASN A 281 -26.37 4.70 -12.55
CA ASN A 281 -25.84 4.27 -13.84
C ASN A 281 -24.32 4.54 -13.91
N VAL A 282 -23.51 3.50 -13.73
CA VAL A 282 -22.03 3.54 -13.76
C VAL A 282 -21.45 2.58 -14.80
N THR A 283 -20.28 2.93 -15.35
CA THR A 283 -19.49 2.05 -16.22
C THR A 283 -18.19 1.65 -15.50
N PRO A 284 -18.03 0.39 -15.06
CA PRO A 284 -16.77 -0.10 -14.50
C PRO A 284 -15.66 -0.25 -15.57
N PRO A 285 -14.41 -0.50 -15.15
CA PRO A 285 -13.33 -0.89 -16.05
C PRO A 285 -13.68 -2.13 -16.90
N ALA A 286 -13.01 -2.29 -18.05
CA ALA A 286 -13.27 -3.43 -18.93
C ALA A 286 -13.09 -4.78 -18.21
N ASN A 287 -13.99 -5.73 -18.49
CA ASN A 287 -14.11 -7.06 -17.85
C ASN A 287 -14.49 -7.06 -16.35
N HIS A 288 -14.61 -5.90 -15.71
CA HIS A 288 -15.00 -5.77 -14.31
C HIS A 288 -16.52 -5.59 -14.18
N GLY A 289 -17.07 -6.09 -13.08
CA GLY A 289 -18.47 -5.88 -12.73
C GLY A 289 -18.64 -4.71 -11.78
N ALA A 290 -19.88 -4.18 -11.68
CA ALA A 290 -20.23 -3.18 -10.66
C ALA A 290 -21.65 -3.40 -10.11
N VAL A 291 -21.88 -2.86 -8.92
CA VAL A 291 -23.19 -2.60 -8.30
C VAL A 291 -23.15 -1.16 -7.83
N ALA A 292 -24.14 -0.34 -8.18
CA ALA A 292 -24.17 1.09 -7.84
C ALA A 292 -25.56 1.55 -7.43
N LEU A 293 -25.66 2.19 -6.26
CA LEU A 293 -26.91 2.49 -5.58
C LEU A 293 -26.97 3.96 -5.16
N LEU A 294 -28.10 4.62 -5.43
CA LEU A 294 -28.43 5.95 -4.93
C LEU A 294 -29.42 5.86 -3.76
N ILE A 295 -28.88 5.84 -2.55
CA ILE A 295 -29.65 5.76 -1.31
C ILE A 295 -30.21 7.15 -0.99
N SER A 296 -31.53 7.32 -1.05
CA SER A 296 -32.20 8.58 -0.64
C SER A 296 -32.06 8.81 0.87
N THR A 297 -31.74 10.04 1.28
CA THR A 297 -31.42 10.35 2.69
C THR A 297 -32.31 11.45 3.28
N LYS A 298 -32.47 11.43 4.60
CA LYS A 298 -33.11 12.52 5.36
C LYS A 298 -32.08 13.63 5.61
N ALA A 299 -32.53 14.83 5.97
CA ALA A 299 -31.63 15.87 6.46
C ALA A 299 -30.82 15.37 7.68
N ASN A 300 -29.53 15.72 7.71
CA ASN A 300 -28.51 15.33 8.70
C ASN A 300 -28.37 13.80 8.95
N PRO A 301 -28.01 12.99 7.93
CA PRO A 301 -27.78 11.54 8.07
C PRO A 301 -26.30 11.23 8.38
N CYS A 302 -25.98 10.81 9.60
CA CYS A 302 -24.57 10.67 10.04
C CYS A 302 -23.96 9.26 9.96
N ASN A 303 -24.71 8.22 9.54
CA ASN A 303 -24.23 6.83 9.54
C ASN A 303 -24.26 6.22 8.13
N ALA A 304 -23.15 6.36 7.39
CA ALA A 304 -23.00 5.70 6.09
C ALA A 304 -23.01 4.16 6.21
N THR A 305 -22.38 3.61 7.26
CA THR A 305 -22.20 2.18 7.48
C THR A 305 -23.52 1.42 7.47
N SER A 306 -24.47 1.76 8.35
CA SER A 306 -25.75 1.05 8.42
C SER A 306 -26.62 1.27 7.18
N MET A 307 -26.53 2.44 6.54
CA MET A 307 -27.27 2.74 5.32
C MET A 307 -26.78 1.93 4.12
N THR A 308 -25.46 1.84 3.94
CA THR A 308 -24.83 1.05 2.87
C THR A 308 -25.00 -0.45 3.09
N GLU A 309 -24.83 -0.93 4.32
CA GLU A 309 -25.08 -2.32 4.70
C GLU A 309 -26.53 -2.74 4.46
N GLN A 310 -27.50 -1.91 4.86
CA GLN A 310 -28.92 -2.18 4.64
C GLN A 310 -29.29 -2.15 3.16
N ALA A 311 -28.79 -1.18 2.38
CA ALA A 311 -29.03 -1.12 0.94
C ALA A 311 -28.52 -2.37 0.20
N VAL A 312 -27.33 -2.87 0.57
CA VAL A 312 -26.75 -4.11 0.01
C VAL A 312 -27.55 -5.35 0.42
N LYS A 313 -28.07 -5.40 1.66
CA LYS A 313 -29.00 -6.45 2.12
C LYS A 313 -30.33 -6.42 1.34
N ASP A 314 -30.89 -5.25 1.09
CA ASP A 314 -32.18 -5.09 0.39
C ASP A 314 -32.08 -5.42 -1.10
N VAL A 315 -31.01 -4.99 -1.77
CA VAL A 315 -30.73 -5.34 -3.17
C VAL A 315 -30.50 -6.84 -3.33
N TRP A 316 -29.70 -7.45 -2.44
CA TRP A 316 -29.52 -8.90 -2.43
C TRP A 316 -30.84 -9.64 -2.24
N LYS A 317 -31.68 -9.20 -1.29
CA LYS A 317 -33.00 -9.80 -1.04
C LYS A 317 -33.92 -9.68 -2.25
N ALA A 318 -34.14 -8.46 -2.75
CA ALA A 318 -35.04 -8.21 -3.88
C ALA A 318 -34.60 -8.93 -5.16
N GLY A 319 -33.29 -9.10 -5.36
CA GLY A 319 -32.74 -9.89 -6.46
C GLY A 319 -32.82 -11.40 -6.24
N ALA A 320 -32.71 -11.88 -4.99
CA ALA A 320 -32.94 -13.28 -4.64
C ALA A 320 -34.42 -13.67 -4.82
N ASP A 321 -35.36 -12.82 -4.38
CA ASP A 321 -36.81 -13.02 -4.52
C ASP A 321 -37.26 -13.12 -6.01
N ARG A 322 -36.38 -12.77 -6.96
CA ARG A 322 -36.58 -12.93 -8.41
C ARG A 322 -35.93 -14.20 -9.00
N GLN A 323 -35.25 -15.00 -8.19
CA GLN A 323 -34.51 -16.19 -8.63
C GLN A 323 -35.27 -17.50 -8.37
N GLU A 324 -35.35 -18.33 -9.40
CA GLU A 324 -35.91 -19.69 -9.33
C GLU A 324 -34.83 -20.76 -9.16
N ASN A 325 -33.57 -20.46 -9.50
CA ASN A 325 -32.46 -21.42 -9.52
C ASN A 325 -31.11 -20.69 -9.68
N ASN A 326 -30.09 -21.36 -10.24
CA ASN A 326 -28.72 -20.86 -10.40
C ASN A 326 -28.45 -20.11 -11.72
N LYS A 327 -29.46 -19.90 -12.57
CA LYS A 327 -29.33 -19.16 -13.84
C LYS A 327 -29.24 -17.65 -13.61
N ARG A 328 -28.70 -16.91 -14.59
CA ARG A 328 -28.84 -15.44 -14.64
C ARG A 328 -30.27 -15.08 -15.07
N VAL A 329 -30.89 -14.13 -14.39
CA VAL A 329 -32.21 -13.56 -14.73
C VAL A 329 -31.99 -12.19 -15.38
N SER A 330 -32.72 -11.89 -16.46
CA SER A 330 -32.57 -10.64 -17.19
C SER A 330 -33.02 -9.43 -16.36
N GLY A 331 -32.24 -8.36 -16.35
CA GLY A 331 -32.51 -7.17 -15.53
C GLY A 331 -32.47 -7.45 -14.03
N ASN A 332 -31.73 -8.47 -13.59
CA ASN A 332 -31.48 -8.82 -12.19
C ASN A 332 -29.97 -8.76 -11.92
N ASP A 333 -29.34 -7.69 -12.40
CA ASP A 333 -27.92 -7.66 -12.70
C ASP A 333 -27.05 -7.42 -11.47
N ASP A 334 -27.51 -6.62 -10.49
CA ASP A 334 -26.79 -6.45 -9.22
C ASP A 334 -26.66 -7.76 -8.44
N PHE A 335 -27.76 -8.51 -8.31
CA PHE A 335 -27.73 -9.84 -7.69
C PHE A 335 -26.88 -10.81 -8.51
N SER A 336 -26.95 -10.75 -9.84
CA SER A 336 -26.11 -11.57 -10.72
C SER A 336 -24.62 -11.30 -10.49
N GLN A 337 -24.26 -10.04 -10.27
CA GLN A 337 -22.90 -9.61 -9.95
C GLN A 337 -22.45 -10.11 -8.56
N MET A 338 -23.22 -9.84 -7.51
CA MET A 338 -22.90 -10.24 -6.13
C MET A 338 -22.82 -11.76 -5.97
N ALA A 339 -23.67 -12.52 -6.67
CA ALA A 339 -23.79 -13.97 -6.58
C ALA A 339 -22.92 -14.75 -7.58
N TYR A 340 -22.09 -14.09 -8.40
CA TYR A 340 -21.28 -14.79 -9.39
C TYR A 340 -20.10 -15.53 -8.76
N TYR A 341 -20.00 -16.84 -9.02
CA TYR A 341 -19.12 -17.74 -8.29
C TYR A 341 -17.62 -17.46 -8.48
N LYS A 342 -17.23 -16.99 -9.68
CA LYS A 342 -15.81 -16.74 -10.01
C LYS A 342 -15.25 -15.53 -9.27
N THR A 343 -16.09 -14.52 -9.04
CA THR A 343 -15.71 -13.28 -8.36
C THR A 343 -15.08 -13.59 -7.02
N ASN A 344 -13.82 -13.21 -6.85
CA ASN A 344 -13.05 -13.33 -5.61
C ASN A 344 -12.34 -12.02 -5.21
N GLY A 345 -12.43 -10.97 -6.05
CA GLY A 345 -11.99 -9.62 -5.71
C GLY A 345 -13.16 -8.64 -5.71
N ILE A 346 -13.27 -7.82 -4.67
CA ILE A 346 -14.22 -6.71 -4.53
C ILE A 346 -13.52 -5.49 -3.96
N GLY A 347 -13.95 -4.29 -4.33
CA GLY A 347 -13.69 -3.08 -3.55
C GLY A 347 -14.90 -2.15 -3.67
N CYS A 348 -15.24 -1.46 -2.59
CA CYS A 348 -16.41 -0.59 -2.55
C CYS A 348 -16.06 0.78 -1.97
N SER A 349 -16.79 1.81 -2.39
CA SER A 349 -16.70 3.17 -1.87
C SER A 349 -18.07 3.83 -1.88
N TYR A 350 -18.25 4.82 -1.00
CA TYR A 350 -19.41 5.71 -1.01
C TYR A 350 -19.01 7.18 -1.17
N ASN A 351 -19.97 8.01 -1.57
CA ASN A 351 -19.84 9.47 -1.59
C ASN A 351 -21.18 10.14 -1.22
N TRP A 352 -21.10 11.22 -0.45
CA TRP A 352 -22.28 12.00 -0.07
C TRP A 352 -22.67 12.97 -1.19
N CYS A 353 -23.96 13.01 -1.50
CA CYS A 353 -24.56 13.79 -2.58
C CYS A 353 -25.74 14.60 -2.01
N THR A 354 -26.23 15.62 -2.74
CA THR A 354 -27.35 16.45 -2.28
C THR A 354 -28.62 15.62 -2.03
N GLY A 355 -28.95 15.35 -0.76
CA GLY A 355 -30.09 14.52 -0.34
C GLY A 355 -29.95 13.01 -0.64
N LYS A 356 -28.74 12.55 -0.99
CA LYS A 356 -28.47 11.15 -1.38
C LYS A 356 -27.09 10.67 -0.88
N LEU A 357 -26.94 9.36 -0.76
CA LEU A 357 -25.65 8.68 -0.55
C LEU A 357 -25.44 7.75 -1.75
N SER A 358 -24.42 8.00 -2.55
CA SER A 358 -24.00 7.09 -3.62
C SER A 358 -23.11 6.02 -3.02
N LEU A 359 -23.39 4.75 -3.31
CA LEU A 359 -22.58 3.59 -2.98
C LEU A 359 -22.23 2.87 -4.27
N VAL A 360 -20.96 2.52 -4.47
CA VAL A 360 -20.52 1.66 -5.57
C VAL A 360 -19.64 0.53 -5.02
N CYS A 361 -19.81 -0.67 -5.57
CA CYS A 361 -18.88 -1.78 -5.43
C CYS A 361 -18.42 -2.21 -6.82
N VAL A 362 -17.12 -2.34 -7.04
CA VAL A 362 -16.50 -2.88 -8.26
C VAL A 362 -15.90 -4.26 -7.96
N TYR A 363 -15.93 -5.15 -8.95
CA TYR A 363 -15.62 -6.56 -8.80
C TYR A 363 -14.69 -7.05 -9.92
N ASN A 364 -13.77 -7.96 -9.62
CA ASN A 364 -12.75 -8.43 -10.57
C ASN A 364 -13.27 -9.28 -11.76
N TYR A 365 -14.57 -9.59 -11.80
CA TYR A 365 -15.24 -10.21 -12.93
C TYR A 365 -16.65 -9.63 -13.12
N ASP A 366 -17.03 -9.37 -14.36
CA ASP A 366 -18.43 -9.11 -14.74
C ASP A 366 -19.28 -10.40 -14.66
N GLY A 367 -20.14 -10.45 -13.64
CA GLY A 367 -21.18 -11.46 -13.43
C GLY A 367 -22.56 -11.08 -14.02
N ALA A 368 -22.74 -9.83 -14.41
CA ALA A 368 -23.92 -9.31 -15.10
C ALA A 368 -23.83 -9.48 -16.63
N ALA A 369 -22.65 -9.80 -17.17
CA ALA A 369 -22.38 -10.05 -18.59
C ALA A 369 -23.43 -10.96 -19.25
N LYS A 370 -23.86 -10.59 -20.46
CA LYS A 370 -24.80 -11.40 -21.27
C LYS A 370 -24.29 -12.83 -21.58
N ALA A 371 -22.98 -13.07 -21.45
CA ALA A 371 -22.37 -14.39 -21.59
C ALA A 371 -22.57 -15.31 -20.36
N VAL A 372 -22.87 -14.76 -19.17
CA VAL A 372 -23.06 -15.52 -17.93
C VAL A 372 -24.43 -16.19 -17.95
N LYS A 373 -24.46 -17.48 -18.26
CA LYS A 373 -25.69 -18.30 -18.28
C LYS A 373 -26.09 -18.81 -16.90
N ASN A 374 -25.11 -19.08 -16.03
CA ASN A 374 -25.30 -19.56 -14.65
C ASN A 374 -24.41 -18.74 -13.71
N LEU A 375 -24.97 -18.31 -12.57
CA LEU A 375 -24.27 -17.53 -11.55
C LEU A 375 -23.33 -18.42 -10.72
N TYR A 376 -23.66 -19.70 -10.55
CA TYR A 376 -22.85 -20.69 -9.85
C TYR A 376 -23.16 -22.12 -10.34
N ALA A 377 -22.28 -23.08 -10.03
CA ALA A 377 -22.55 -24.50 -10.31
C ALA A 377 -23.45 -25.10 -9.23
N LYS A 378 -24.68 -25.50 -9.59
CA LYS A 378 -25.65 -26.09 -8.67
C LYS A 378 -25.19 -27.43 -8.07
N GLY A 379 -25.59 -27.71 -6.85
CA GLY A 379 -25.39 -28.98 -6.13
C GLY A 379 -26.59 -29.40 -5.29
N GLY A 380 -26.54 -30.62 -4.77
CA GLY A 380 -27.51 -31.13 -3.78
C GLY A 380 -27.21 -30.67 -2.36
N ALA A 381 -27.93 -31.24 -1.39
CA ALA A 381 -27.61 -31.05 0.03
C ALA A 381 -26.19 -31.58 0.33
N GLY A 382 -25.40 -30.81 1.06
CA GLY A 382 -24.01 -31.16 1.37
C GLY A 382 -23.04 -31.18 0.17
N ASP A 383 -23.40 -30.61 -0.99
CA ASP A 383 -22.48 -30.42 -2.12
C ASP A 383 -21.64 -29.13 -2.05
N THR A 384 -21.85 -28.30 -1.03
CA THR A 384 -21.05 -27.08 -0.80
C THR A 384 -19.56 -27.41 -0.78
N CYS A 385 -18.77 -26.58 -1.44
CA CYS A 385 -17.31 -26.71 -1.58
C CYS A 385 -16.79 -28.01 -2.23
N LYS A 386 -17.60 -28.92 -2.80
CA LYS A 386 -17.07 -30.13 -3.46
C LYS A 386 -16.29 -29.87 -4.77
N ARG A 387 -16.07 -28.61 -5.16
CA ARG A 387 -15.34 -28.21 -6.38
C ARG A 387 -14.62 -26.86 -6.21
N CYS A 388 -13.96 -26.61 -5.09
CA CYS A 388 -13.09 -25.44 -4.97
C CYS A 388 -11.84 -25.63 -5.85
N GLU A 389 -11.61 -24.73 -6.82
CA GLU A 389 -10.36 -24.70 -7.59
C GLU A 389 -9.21 -24.20 -6.68
N PRO A 390 -7.94 -24.59 -6.88
CA PRO A 390 -7.42 -25.37 -8.02
C PRO A 390 -7.55 -26.90 -7.86
N ASN A 391 -7.58 -27.42 -6.63
CA ASN A 391 -7.49 -28.87 -6.39
C ASN A 391 -8.82 -29.63 -6.59
N ARG A 392 -9.93 -28.90 -6.79
CA ARG A 392 -11.31 -29.43 -6.96
C ARG A 392 -11.80 -30.27 -5.79
N ASN A 393 -11.24 -30.04 -4.60
CA ASN A 393 -11.57 -30.71 -3.36
C ASN A 393 -12.16 -29.72 -2.35
N GLN A 394 -12.12 -30.06 -1.06
CA GLN A 394 -12.66 -29.25 0.04
C GLN A 394 -11.58 -28.58 0.91
N GLU A 395 -10.28 -28.77 0.60
CA GLU A 395 -9.17 -28.34 1.46
C GLU A 395 -9.10 -26.82 1.60
N ASN A 396 -9.36 -26.10 0.51
CA ASN A 396 -9.45 -24.63 0.50
C ASN A 396 -10.89 -24.12 0.65
N CYS A 397 -11.71 -24.77 1.48
CA CYS A 397 -13.05 -24.29 1.83
C CYS A 397 -13.11 -23.78 3.27
N VAL A 398 -13.49 -22.51 3.45
CA VAL A 398 -13.77 -21.93 4.77
C VAL A 398 -15.25 -21.58 4.87
N ASN A 399 -15.93 -22.13 5.87
CA ASN A 399 -17.32 -21.82 6.21
C ASN A 399 -18.34 -21.95 5.04
N GLY A 400 -18.02 -22.72 3.99
CA GLY A 400 -18.85 -22.90 2.79
C GLY A 400 -18.49 -22.01 1.58
N LEU A 401 -17.38 -21.27 1.64
CA LEU A 401 -16.84 -20.49 0.52
C LEU A 401 -15.39 -20.93 0.18
N CYS A 402 -15.07 -20.90 -1.11
CA CYS A 402 -13.76 -21.33 -1.63
C CYS A 402 -12.71 -20.22 -1.48
N GLN A 403 -11.62 -20.54 -0.80
CA GLN A 403 -10.42 -19.72 -0.65
C GLN A 403 -9.61 -19.78 -1.95
N VAL A 404 -9.98 -18.96 -2.92
CA VAL A 404 -9.22 -18.76 -4.15
C VAL A 404 -8.49 -17.42 -4.00
N PRO A 405 -7.16 -17.40 -3.80
CA PRO A 405 -6.42 -16.15 -3.70
C PRO A 405 -6.53 -15.34 -5.01
N LEU A 406 -6.40 -14.03 -4.90
CA LEU A 406 -6.19 -13.17 -6.07
C LEU A 406 -4.87 -13.62 -6.75
N SER A 407 -4.92 -13.83 -8.07
CA SER A 407 -3.85 -14.52 -8.81
C SER A 407 -2.66 -13.60 -9.10
N TYR A 408 -1.85 -13.34 -8.08
CA TYR A 408 -0.55 -12.69 -8.17
C TYR A 408 0.57 -13.73 -8.06
N ALA A 409 1.65 -13.56 -8.82
CA ALA A 409 2.83 -14.43 -8.72
C ALA A 409 3.72 -13.98 -7.54
N TYR A 410 4.11 -14.93 -6.69
CA TYR A 410 4.87 -14.73 -5.45
C TYR A 410 6.39 -14.80 -5.71
N TYR A 411 7.18 -13.85 -5.23
CA TYR A 411 8.61 -13.99 -4.86
C TYR A 411 9.16 -12.75 -4.13
N GLY A 412 10.17 -12.93 -3.26
CA GLY A 412 10.98 -11.85 -2.68
C GLY A 412 10.62 -11.45 -1.23
N SER A 413 11.62 -11.32 -0.37
CA SER A 413 11.49 -10.96 1.05
C SER A 413 12.40 -9.78 1.41
N VAL A 414 11.86 -8.72 2.03
CA VAL A 414 12.62 -7.53 2.46
C VAL A 414 12.08 -7.03 3.81
N SER A 415 12.93 -6.35 4.59
CA SER A 415 12.65 -5.86 5.94
C SER A 415 11.61 -4.74 6.02
N PHE A 416 10.75 -4.77 7.04
CA PHE A 416 9.74 -3.76 7.33
C PHE A 416 10.30 -2.49 8.01
N SER A 417 9.76 -1.33 7.61
CA SER A 417 9.41 -0.22 8.52
C SER A 417 7.90 0.01 8.43
N VAL A 418 7.26 0.53 9.50
CA VAL A 418 5.79 0.62 9.57
C VAL A 418 5.36 2.06 9.94
N PRO A 419 4.56 2.75 9.10
CA PRO A 419 4.20 4.15 9.35
C PRO A 419 3.12 4.28 10.45
N THR A 420 3.57 4.41 11.70
CA THR A 420 2.69 4.42 12.89
C THR A 420 1.77 5.64 13.00
N THR A 421 2.09 6.70 12.23
CA THR A 421 1.23 7.89 12.03
C THR A 421 -0.19 7.52 11.59
N SER A 422 -0.34 6.43 10.84
CA SER A 422 -1.63 5.85 10.43
C SER A 422 -2.57 5.54 11.60
N THR A 423 -2.04 5.14 12.77
CA THR A 423 -2.83 4.76 13.96
C THR A 423 -2.96 5.91 14.96
N ILE A 424 -1.97 6.81 15.03
CA ILE A 424 -1.93 7.91 16.02
C ILE A 424 -2.71 9.15 15.52
N CYS A 425 -2.58 9.54 14.25
CA CYS A 425 -3.25 10.74 13.73
C CYS A 425 -4.80 10.68 13.75
N PRO A 426 -5.48 9.53 13.52
CA PRO A 426 -6.92 9.42 13.72
C PRO A 426 -7.37 9.69 15.16
N LYS A 427 -6.57 9.30 16.16
CA LYS A 427 -6.86 9.51 17.59
C LYS A 427 -6.77 10.99 17.95
N ALA A 428 -5.71 11.67 17.55
CA ALA A 428 -5.57 13.12 17.72
C ALA A 428 -6.71 13.89 17.01
N ARG A 429 -7.13 13.43 15.83
CA ARG A 429 -8.25 14.01 15.05
C ARG A 429 -9.61 13.85 15.76
N LEU A 430 -9.89 12.69 16.35
CA LEU A 430 -11.07 12.45 17.19
C LEU A 430 -11.07 13.33 18.45
N LEU A 431 -9.91 13.50 19.08
CA LEU A 431 -9.76 14.36 20.26
C LEU A 431 -10.02 15.83 19.90
N ALA A 432 -9.37 16.34 18.86
CA ALA A 432 -9.48 17.75 18.45
C ALA A 432 -10.89 18.16 18.00
N THR A 433 -11.67 17.20 17.48
CA THR A 433 -13.07 17.40 17.06
C THR A 433 -14.08 17.18 18.19
N GLY A 434 -13.65 16.73 19.37
CA GLY A 434 -14.55 16.44 20.51
C GLY A 434 -15.35 15.14 20.38
N TRP A 435 -14.83 14.16 19.62
CA TRP A 435 -15.44 12.83 19.43
C TRP A 435 -14.67 11.70 20.12
N ALA A 436 -13.49 11.96 20.67
CA ALA A 436 -12.84 11.03 21.59
C ALA A 436 -13.66 10.92 22.87
N LYS A 437 -14.12 9.71 23.22
CA LYS A 437 -14.89 9.46 24.43
C LYS A 437 -14.07 9.76 25.68
N ASP A 438 -14.70 10.39 26.65
CA ASP A 438 -14.16 10.62 27.99
C ASP A 438 -15.12 10.01 29.03
N LYS A 439 -14.59 9.28 30.02
CA LYS A 439 -15.45 8.59 31.01
C LYS A 439 -16.28 9.52 31.90
N GLN A 440 -15.76 10.72 32.19
CA GLN A 440 -16.32 11.65 33.18
C GLN A 440 -17.19 12.74 32.54
N ILE A 441 -16.90 13.13 31.30
CA ILE A 441 -17.67 14.14 30.54
C ILE A 441 -18.29 13.61 29.23
N VAL A 442 -18.36 12.28 29.07
CA VAL A 442 -18.86 11.52 27.89
C VAL A 442 -17.99 11.66 26.64
N TYR A 443 -17.61 12.89 26.29
CA TYR A 443 -16.67 13.20 25.21
C TYR A 443 -15.70 14.28 25.66
N ALA A 444 -14.44 14.14 25.27
CA ALA A 444 -13.41 15.13 25.54
C ALA A 444 -13.73 16.47 24.86
N LYS A 445 -13.28 17.57 25.47
CA LYS A 445 -13.53 18.93 24.95
C LYS A 445 -12.80 19.09 23.61
N PRO A 446 -13.35 19.77 22.59
CA PRO A 446 -12.64 19.99 21.32
C PRO A 446 -11.41 20.89 21.49
N ALA A 447 -10.41 20.71 20.62
CA ALA A 447 -9.14 21.45 20.65
C ALA A 447 -9.15 22.61 19.64
N ALA A 448 -8.82 23.82 20.09
CA ALA A 448 -8.78 25.01 19.26
C ALA A 448 -7.65 24.97 18.21
N ALA A 449 -6.55 24.29 18.54
CA ALA A 449 -5.44 23.98 17.65
C ALA A 449 -4.77 22.68 18.11
N MET A 450 -4.85 21.63 17.28
CA MET A 450 -4.16 20.35 17.50
C MET A 450 -3.31 20.05 16.27
N PRO A 451 -1.97 20.10 16.34
CA PRO A 451 -1.11 19.83 15.20
C PRO A 451 -1.23 18.39 14.69
N GLU A 452 -1.02 18.20 13.39
CA GLU A 452 -0.84 16.86 12.81
C GLU A 452 0.59 16.36 13.10
N LEU A 453 0.69 15.11 13.59
CA LEU A 453 1.99 14.52 13.92
C LEU A 453 2.68 13.98 12.68
N THR A 454 3.96 14.30 12.56
CA THR A 454 4.86 13.76 11.52
C THR A 454 5.74 12.63 12.08
N TYR A 455 6.25 11.76 11.22
CA TYR A 455 7.12 10.66 11.68
C TYR A 455 8.58 11.10 11.72
N ASP A 456 9.32 10.68 12.75
CA ASP A 456 10.78 10.87 12.86
C ASP A 456 11.49 9.51 12.74
N CYS A 457 11.98 9.22 11.53
CA CYS A 457 12.64 7.96 11.22
C CYS A 457 13.95 7.78 11.99
N ASP A 458 14.71 8.86 12.27
CA ASP A 458 15.94 8.76 13.07
C ASP A 458 15.60 8.38 14.54
N LEU A 459 14.45 8.81 15.04
CA LEU A 459 13.96 8.44 16.38
C LEU A 459 13.44 7.00 16.42
N GLU A 460 12.79 6.51 15.35
CA GLU A 460 12.53 5.08 15.14
C GLU A 460 13.85 4.29 15.17
N GLU A 461 14.87 4.71 14.42
CA GLU A 461 16.17 4.06 14.37
C GLU A 461 16.90 4.09 15.73
N GLU A 462 16.89 5.21 16.46
CA GLU A 462 17.49 5.32 17.79
C GLU A 462 16.83 4.36 18.80
N ILE A 463 15.49 4.27 18.78
CA ILE A 463 14.74 3.33 19.63
C ILE A 463 15.00 1.88 19.21
N MET A 464 14.92 1.56 17.91
CA MET A 464 15.13 0.20 17.39
C MET A 464 16.54 -0.34 17.70
N ASN A 465 17.55 0.52 17.61
CA ASN A 465 18.92 0.16 18.00
C ASN A 465 19.04 -0.07 19.51
N GLY A 466 18.41 0.77 20.35
CA GLY A 466 18.42 0.56 21.81
C GLY A 466 17.64 -0.68 22.27
N LEU A 467 16.61 -1.09 21.53
CA LEU A 467 15.84 -2.32 21.80
C LEU A 467 16.52 -3.58 21.26
N ILE A 468 17.65 -3.50 20.55
CA ILE A 468 18.21 -4.63 19.78
C ILE A 468 18.51 -5.86 20.64
N ASP A 469 18.93 -5.67 21.89
CA ASP A 469 19.29 -6.73 22.85
C ASP A 469 18.16 -7.09 23.83
N CYS A 470 16.92 -6.66 23.55
CA CYS A 470 15.74 -6.94 24.39
C CYS A 470 15.92 -6.53 25.86
N PRO A 471 16.17 -5.22 26.14
CA PRO A 471 16.54 -4.73 27.46
C PRO A 471 15.43 -4.86 28.51
N GLY A 472 14.17 -5.05 28.12
CA GLY A 472 13.04 -5.24 29.03
C GLY A 472 12.57 -3.96 29.73
N LYS A 473 13.05 -2.80 29.29
CA LYS A 473 12.84 -1.47 29.88
C LYS A 473 12.94 -0.38 28.80
N PRO A 474 12.46 0.85 29.06
CA PRO A 474 12.58 1.96 28.11
C PRO A 474 14.04 2.26 27.73
N VAL A 475 14.22 2.63 26.46
CA VAL A 475 15.46 3.17 25.89
C VAL A 475 15.46 4.69 26.04
N THR A 476 16.58 5.26 26.50
CA THR A 476 16.79 6.72 26.47
C THR A 476 17.16 7.15 25.04
N THR A 477 16.42 8.10 24.46
CA THR A 477 16.70 8.69 23.14
C THR A 477 17.21 10.13 23.30
N ARG A 478 17.86 10.69 22.27
CA ARG A 478 18.36 12.07 22.27
C ARG A 478 17.31 13.10 21.87
N LYS A 479 16.26 12.69 21.16
CA LYS A 479 15.24 13.59 20.59
C LYS A 479 13.91 13.60 21.34
N SER A 480 13.54 12.51 22.01
CA SER A 480 12.25 12.42 22.72
C SER A 480 12.29 13.21 24.03
N LEU A 481 11.26 14.02 24.32
CA LEU A 481 11.05 14.58 25.66
C LEU A 481 10.17 13.66 26.52
N ALA A 482 9.31 12.84 25.92
CA ALA A 482 8.54 11.81 26.60
C ALA A 482 8.56 10.47 25.84
N ASN A 483 8.31 9.36 26.53
CA ASN A 483 8.25 8.02 25.95
C ASN A 483 7.10 7.20 26.55
N ASN A 484 6.43 6.43 25.70
CA ASN A 484 5.57 5.33 26.13
C ASN A 484 6.29 4.01 25.86
N PHE A 485 6.26 3.07 26.81
CA PHE A 485 6.92 1.76 26.71
C PHE A 485 5.98 0.63 27.13
N LYS A 486 6.06 -0.52 26.46
CA LYS A 486 5.27 -1.71 26.82
C LYS A 486 6.02 -3.02 26.52
N LEU A 487 6.01 -3.92 27.50
CA LEU A 487 6.27 -5.34 27.29
C LEU A 487 4.96 -6.01 26.87
N PHE A 488 4.85 -6.37 25.59
CA PHE A 488 3.66 -7.00 25.02
C PHE A 488 3.81 -8.53 24.98
N LYS A 489 2.70 -9.23 25.23
CA LYS A 489 2.52 -10.68 25.07
C LYS A 489 1.13 -10.93 24.48
N PRO A 490 0.92 -11.87 23.53
CA PRO A 490 1.84 -12.91 23.08
C PRO A 490 3.03 -12.43 22.22
N TYR A 491 4.17 -13.12 22.33
CA TYR A 491 5.40 -12.78 21.60
C TYR A 491 5.38 -13.15 20.11
N ASN A 492 4.48 -14.07 19.75
CA ASN A 492 4.22 -14.52 18.38
C ASN A 492 3.05 -13.76 17.72
N SER A 493 2.63 -12.63 18.29
CA SER A 493 1.72 -11.71 17.58
C SER A 493 2.48 -11.00 16.45
N PRO A 494 1.82 -10.63 15.34
CA PRO A 494 2.43 -9.76 14.35
C PRO A 494 2.94 -8.45 15.00
N VAL A 495 4.05 -7.91 14.47
CA VAL A 495 4.68 -6.69 14.99
C VAL A 495 3.70 -5.51 14.99
N GLU A 496 2.95 -5.35 13.90
CA GLU A 496 1.92 -4.31 13.77
C GLU A 496 0.71 -4.57 14.67
N ASP A 497 0.25 -5.83 14.80
CA ASP A 497 -0.80 -6.20 15.76
C ASP A 497 -0.45 -5.80 17.19
N ALA A 498 0.79 -6.10 17.62
CA ALA A 498 1.29 -5.73 18.93
C ALA A 498 1.33 -4.20 19.08
N LEU A 499 1.90 -3.49 18.11
CA LEU A 499 2.00 -2.04 18.09
C LEU A 499 0.63 -1.35 18.14
N GLN A 500 -0.33 -1.75 17.29
CA GLN A 500 -1.69 -1.21 17.30
C GLN A 500 -2.42 -1.51 18.61
N LYS A 501 -2.28 -2.72 19.17
CA LYS A 501 -2.87 -3.07 20.48
C LYS A 501 -2.28 -2.22 21.60
N VAL A 502 -0.97 -1.96 21.58
CA VAL A 502 -0.28 -1.10 22.55
C VAL A 502 -0.68 0.38 22.39
N ILE A 503 -0.73 0.91 21.16
CA ILE A 503 -1.20 2.28 20.88
C ILE A 503 -2.71 2.44 21.21
N LYS A 504 -3.50 1.36 21.12
CA LYS A 504 -4.89 1.33 21.61
C LYS A 504 -4.95 1.32 23.14
N GLU A 505 -4.12 0.53 23.80
CA GLU A 505 -3.99 0.44 25.26
C GLU A 505 -3.61 1.80 25.86
N TRP A 506 -2.53 2.42 25.39
CA TRP A 506 -2.04 3.73 25.83
C TRP A 506 -3.06 4.87 25.69
N TRP A 507 -3.94 4.80 24.68
CA TRP A 507 -5.00 5.80 24.48
C TRP A 507 -6.27 5.53 25.29
N SER A 508 -6.50 4.28 25.70
CA SER A 508 -7.73 3.85 26.39
C SER A 508 -8.05 4.57 27.73
N PRO A 509 -7.09 5.13 28.50
CA PRO A 509 -7.37 5.82 29.76
C PRO A 509 -8.32 7.02 29.66
N LEU A 510 -8.46 7.65 28.50
CA LEU A 510 -9.49 8.68 28.31
C LEU A 510 -10.91 8.08 28.41
N GLU A 511 -11.17 6.95 27.74
CA GLU A 511 -12.44 6.23 27.80
C GLU A 511 -12.61 5.43 29.11
N ASN A 512 -11.50 4.99 29.72
CA ASN A 512 -11.50 4.12 30.90
C ASN A 512 -11.38 4.85 32.25
N ILE A 513 -10.91 6.11 32.27
CA ILE A 513 -10.68 6.92 33.49
C ILE A 513 -11.18 8.36 33.28
N GLY A 514 -10.85 9.01 32.16
CA GLY A 514 -11.27 10.38 31.81
C GLY A 514 -10.47 11.50 32.49
N ILE A 515 -10.42 12.68 31.85
CA ILE A 515 -9.71 13.88 32.30
C ILE A 515 -10.63 15.11 32.12
N PRO A 516 -11.56 15.38 33.07
CA PRO A 516 -12.64 16.34 32.88
C PRO A 516 -12.19 17.81 32.88
N ASP A 517 -11.01 18.14 33.40
CA ASP A 517 -10.42 19.48 33.38
C ASP A 517 -9.63 19.75 32.08
N ASN A 518 -9.10 18.69 31.45
CA ASN A 518 -8.10 18.68 30.37
C ASN A 518 -6.70 19.17 30.80
N LYS A 519 -6.29 18.88 32.03
CA LYS A 519 -4.97 19.22 32.55
C LYS A 519 -4.06 18.02 32.73
N TYR A 520 -2.77 18.25 32.59
CA TYR A 520 -1.76 17.37 33.15
C TYR A 520 -1.60 17.66 34.64
N HIS A 521 -1.28 16.62 35.39
CA HIS A 521 -0.95 16.66 36.81
C HIS A 521 0.24 15.73 37.00
N ASP A 522 1.23 16.07 37.82
CA ASP A 522 2.46 15.26 37.99
C ASP A 522 2.15 13.83 38.45
N SER A 523 1.04 13.64 39.16
CA SER A 523 0.53 12.31 39.55
C SER A 523 0.14 11.39 38.39
N MET A 524 0.14 11.89 37.14
CA MET A 524 -0.04 11.09 35.93
C MET A 524 1.28 10.51 35.38
N GLU A 525 2.46 10.97 35.82
CA GLU A 525 3.75 10.49 35.31
C GLU A 525 3.90 8.97 35.53
N GLY A 526 4.33 8.25 34.49
CA GLY A 526 4.48 6.79 34.54
C GLY A 526 3.17 5.98 34.66
N THR A 527 2.00 6.64 34.78
CA THR A 527 0.69 5.97 34.85
C THR A 527 0.11 5.67 33.47
N GLU A 528 -1.00 4.93 33.42
CA GLU A 528 -1.77 4.75 32.19
C GLU A 528 -2.18 6.12 31.59
N LEU A 529 -2.68 7.07 32.40
CA LEU A 529 -3.05 8.41 31.93
C LEU A 529 -1.87 9.17 31.31
N GLY A 530 -0.65 9.03 31.87
CA GLY A 530 0.56 9.62 31.29
C GLY A 530 0.84 9.14 29.86
N ASN A 531 0.56 7.86 29.56
CA ASN A 531 0.69 7.33 28.20
C ASN A 531 -0.30 8.00 27.22
N TYR A 532 -1.52 8.29 27.66
CA TYR A 532 -2.49 9.06 26.87
C TYR A 532 -2.01 10.51 26.67
N VAL A 533 -1.55 11.19 27.74
CA VAL A 533 -1.08 12.58 27.68
C VAL A 533 0.04 12.73 26.64
N ASN A 534 1.03 11.85 26.64
CA ASN A 534 2.14 11.87 25.67
C ASN A 534 1.66 11.80 24.21
N MET A 535 0.58 11.07 23.94
CA MET A 535 -0.05 10.98 22.61
C MET A 535 -0.97 12.15 22.28
N ALA A 536 -1.51 12.83 23.29
CA ALA A 536 -2.56 13.85 23.18
C ALA A 536 -2.05 15.30 23.33
N PHE A 537 -0.81 15.48 23.79
CA PHE A 537 -0.25 16.79 24.10
C PHE A 537 -0.01 17.65 22.86
N TYR A 538 -0.57 18.86 22.85
CA TYR A 538 -0.57 19.72 21.66
C TYR A 538 0.82 20.25 21.26
N GLN A 539 1.84 20.22 22.14
CA GLN A 539 3.22 20.58 21.76
C GLN A 539 4.00 19.43 21.12
N THR A 540 3.48 18.20 21.11
CA THR A 540 4.05 17.10 20.31
C THR A 540 4.00 17.47 18.82
N ARG A 541 5.12 17.25 18.10
CA ARG A 541 5.25 17.49 16.65
C ARG A 541 5.57 16.22 15.88
N ARG A 542 6.42 15.39 16.48
CA ARG A 542 6.92 14.17 15.88
C ARG A 542 6.83 13.00 16.84
N VAL A 543 6.63 11.82 16.26
CA VAL A 543 6.70 10.54 16.95
C VAL A 543 7.61 9.62 16.16
N GLY A 544 8.41 8.81 16.86
CA GLY A 544 9.16 7.69 16.29
C GLY A 544 8.94 6.48 17.19
N CYS A 545 8.75 5.30 16.62
CA CYS A 545 8.42 4.10 17.38
C CYS A 545 9.31 2.92 16.98
N GLY A 546 9.79 2.17 17.95
CA GLY A 546 10.50 0.90 17.72
C GLY A 546 9.73 -0.28 18.29
N VAL A 547 9.79 -1.41 17.60
CA VAL A 547 9.21 -2.68 18.02
C VAL A 547 10.21 -3.82 17.82
N LYS A 548 10.55 -4.51 18.92
CA LYS A 548 11.45 -5.65 18.93
C LYS A 548 10.72 -6.93 19.31
N VAL A 549 10.81 -7.97 18.49
CA VAL A 549 10.42 -9.34 18.87
C VAL A 549 11.54 -9.99 19.67
N CYS A 550 11.25 -10.37 20.91
CA CYS A 550 12.19 -10.93 21.87
C CYS A 550 11.89 -12.41 22.11
N ASN A 551 12.35 -13.21 21.14
CA ASN A 551 11.99 -14.62 20.99
C ASN A 551 12.54 -15.53 22.10
N ARG A 552 13.69 -15.21 22.70
CA ARG A 552 14.26 -15.97 23.83
C ARG A 552 13.53 -15.63 25.14
N GLU A 553 13.03 -14.40 25.21
CA GLU A 553 12.41 -13.77 26.39
C GLU A 553 10.88 -13.98 26.45
N GLY A 554 10.28 -14.49 25.39
CA GLY A 554 8.84 -14.71 25.27
C GLY A 554 8.03 -13.41 25.37
N ARG A 555 8.49 -12.32 24.73
CA ARG A 555 7.79 -11.03 24.67
C ARG A 555 8.04 -10.26 23.36
N ILE A 556 7.27 -9.20 23.14
CA ILE A 556 7.60 -8.10 22.21
C ILE A 556 7.84 -6.85 23.07
N GLU A 557 8.81 -6.02 22.69
CA GLU A 557 9.06 -4.72 23.33
C GLU A 557 8.66 -3.61 22.36
N VAL A 558 7.75 -2.75 22.79
CA VAL A 558 7.21 -1.61 22.02
C VAL A 558 7.58 -0.32 22.74
N GLN A 559 8.15 0.64 22.01
CA GLN A 559 8.36 1.99 22.51
C GLN A 559 7.98 3.02 21.45
N CYS A 560 7.33 4.10 21.86
CA CYS A 560 7.21 5.32 21.05
C CYS A 560 7.79 6.50 21.83
N GLY A 561 8.71 7.22 21.19
CA GLY A 561 9.26 8.49 21.68
C GLY A 561 8.56 9.68 21.02
N TYR A 562 8.31 10.72 21.82
CA TYR A 562 7.58 11.91 21.40
C TYR A 562 8.50 13.13 21.44
N VAL A 563 8.64 13.81 20.31
CA VAL A 563 9.37 15.08 20.19
C VAL A 563 8.36 16.21 20.30
N MET A 564 8.56 17.07 21.30
CA MET A 564 7.70 18.21 21.61
C MET A 564 8.49 19.52 21.42
N ASP A 565 7.82 20.61 21.06
CA ASP A 565 8.46 21.94 21.02
C ASP A 565 8.81 22.45 22.42
N GLU A 566 7.98 22.12 23.41
CA GLU A 566 8.13 22.44 24.83
C GLU A 566 7.70 21.21 25.65
N PRO A 567 8.30 20.94 26.83
CA PRO A 567 7.80 19.94 27.77
C PRO A 567 6.48 20.38 28.44
N ILE A 568 5.83 19.45 29.14
CA ILE A 568 4.59 19.67 29.91
C ILE A 568 4.90 19.73 31.41
N TYR A 569 4.20 20.57 32.17
CA TYR A 569 4.36 20.74 33.61
C TYR A 569 3.02 20.61 34.37
N ASP A 570 3.07 20.42 35.70
CA ASP A 570 1.88 20.32 36.56
C ASP A 570 0.89 21.48 36.33
N GLY A 571 -0.37 21.14 36.09
CA GLY A 571 -1.43 22.10 35.83
C GLY A 571 -1.47 22.67 34.40
N ASP A 572 -0.56 22.32 33.49
CA ASP A 572 -0.66 22.68 32.08
C ASP A 572 -1.89 22.05 31.42
N ASN A 573 -2.38 22.67 30.33
CA ASN A 573 -3.46 22.08 29.54
C ASN A 573 -2.88 21.11 28.51
N ILE A 574 -3.40 19.88 28.44
CA ILE A 574 -2.96 18.87 27.47
C ILE A 574 -3.17 19.39 26.03
N TYR A 575 -4.21 20.18 25.83
CA TYR A 575 -4.38 20.99 24.62
C TYR A 575 -5.27 22.20 24.91
N GLU A 576 -5.15 23.25 24.08
CA GLU A 576 -6.00 24.42 24.25
C GLU A 576 -7.45 24.12 23.83
N VAL A 577 -8.38 24.21 24.76
CA VAL A 577 -9.80 23.94 24.53
C VAL A 577 -10.46 25.04 23.69
N GLY A 578 -11.25 24.66 22.70
CA GLY A 578 -12.10 25.57 21.95
C GLY A 578 -12.66 24.96 20.66
N ALA A 579 -13.39 25.77 19.88
CA ALA A 579 -13.92 25.34 18.60
C ALA A 579 -12.78 24.89 17.66
N THR A 580 -12.94 23.70 17.08
CA THR A 580 -11.90 22.99 16.33
C THR A 580 -11.26 23.86 15.24
N CYS A 581 -9.93 23.77 15.12
CA CYS A 581 -9.09 24.55 14.20
C CYS A 581 -9.12 26.09 14.34
N LYS A 582 -9.95 26.69 15.23
CA LYS A 582 -10.12 28.15 15.36
C LYS A 582 -8.82 28.91 15.65
N LYS A 583 -7.75 28.22 16.09
CA LYS A 583 -6.46 28.80 16.41
C LYS A 583 -5.26 28.16 15.69
N CYS A 584 -5.45 27.34 14.65
CA CYS A 584 -4.31 26.82 13.86
C CYS A 584 -3.41 27.95 13.34
N ALA A 585 -4.00 29.06 12.89
CA ALA A 585 -3.27 30.24 12.41
C ALA A 585 -2.58 31.06 13.53
N LYS A 586 -2.64 30.61 14.78
CA LYS A 586 -1.90 31.15 15.93
C LYS A 586 -0.73 30.26 16.39
N LEU A 587 -0.57 29.08 15.80
CA LEU A 587 0.62 28.26 16.00
C LEU A 587 1.85 28.94 15.36
N THR A 588 3.03 28.46 15.71
CA THR A 588 4.30 28.91 15.13
C THR A 588 5.01 27.69 14.53
N PRO A 589 5.20 27.58 13.20
CA PRO A 589 4.68 28.48 12.16
C PRO A 589 3.15 28.48 12.09
N ALA A 590 2.56 29.53 11.48
CA ALA A 590 1.11 29.67 11.37
C ALA A 590 0.52 28.60 10.45
N MET A 591 -0.34 27.74 11.01
CA MET A 591 -0.92 26.58 10.33
C MET A 591 -2.35 26.81 9.85
N LYS A 592 -2.77 26.00 8.89
CA LYS A 592 -4.15 25.90 8.37
C LYS A 592 -4.87 24.72 9.02
N CYS A 593 -6.19 24.71 9.02
CA CYS A 593 -6.93 23.48 9.30
C CYS A 593 -6.74 22.51 8.13
N SER A 594 -6.54 21.22 8.40
CA SER A 594 -6.49 20.21 7.34
C SER A 594 -7.84 20.14 6.59
N THR A 595 -7.81 19.70 5.33
CA THR A 595 -9.03 19.56 4.49
C THR A 595 -10.07 18.63 5.11
N LEU A 596 -9.63 17.69 5.96
CA LEU A 596 -10.44 16.75 6.73
C LEU A 596 -10.85 17.28 8.13
N GLY A 597 -10.76 18.59 8.37
CA GLY A 597 -11.04 19.23 9.65
C GLY A 597 -10.01 18.88 10.74
N GLY A 598 -10.37 19.02 12.02
CA GLY A 598 -9.65 18.43 13.16
C GLY A 598 -8.27 18.98 13.48
N LEU A 599 -7.29 18.67 12.63
CA LEU A 599 -5.87 18.90 12.85
C LEU A 599 -5.35 20.15 12.10
N CYS A 600 -4.28 20.73 12.63
CA CYS A 600 -3.55 21.85 12.04
C CYS A 600 -2.35 21.33 11.23
N ILE A 601 -2.18 21.86 10.01
CA ILE A 601 -1.11 21.51 9.06
C ILE A 601 -0.46 22.78 8.48
N PRO A 602 0.78 22.74 7.98
CA PRO A 602 1.46 23.89 7.36
C PRO A 602 0.69 24.62 6.22
#